data_AF-A0A2D9MW68-F1
#
_entry.id   AF-A0A2D9MW68-F1
#
_cell.length_a   1.000
_cell.length_b   1.000
_cell.length_c   1.000
_cell.angle_alpha   90.00
_cell.angle_beta   90.00
_cell.angle_gamma   90.00
#
_symmetry.space_group_name_H-M   'P 1'
#
loop_
_entity.id
_entity.type
_entity.pdbx_description
1 polymer ?
#
loop_
_entity_poly.entity_id
_entity_poly.type
_entity_poly.pdbx_seq_one_letter_code
_entity_poly.pdbx_strand_id
1 'polypeptide(L)'
;MTAISGDRKRSSRLKEKTLDGYNFAYLDDQTKRMIRRATLKAVALPGYQVPFGSREMPLPFGWGTGGIQVTASIIGIDDTLKVIDQGADDTTNAVNIRRFFAKTAGVETTENTSDASIIQTRHRIPEAKLKSDQIIVYQVPIPEPLRWIEPREEETRKMHALKEYGVMHVGLYENIAHFGKVTTSYDYPVQVNDHYVMSPSPIPKFDNPKMDKMPALQLFGAGREKRIYAVPPYTKVKSLDFDDHPFEIESWSECCALCGSSSSFLDEVITDDKGSRMFVCSDSNFCADRRAKGHKGPGLPRKFEIKDIE
;
A
#
# COMPACT_ATOMS: atom_id res chain seq x y z
N MET A 1 24.03 16.95 31.11
CA MET A 1 23.86 15.63 31.78
C MET A 1 22.55 14.92 31.41
N THR A 2 21.56 15.58 30.79
CA THR A 2 20.24 15.00 30.40
C THR A 2 20.24 14.18 29.10
N ALA A 3 21.15 14.44 28.14
CA ALA A 3 21.20 13.67 26.89
C ALA A 3 21.75 12.24 27.08
N ILE A 4 22.70 12.06 28.00
CA ILE A 4 23.37 10.76 28.26
C ILE A 4 22.42 9.77 28.96
N SER A 5 21.47 10.25 29.76
CA SER A 5 20.49 9.40 30.44
C SER A 5 19.37 8.92 29.51
N GLY A 6 18.98 9.75 28.53
CA GLY A 6 18.04 9.37 27.46
C GLY A 6 18.59 8.28 26.55
N ASP A 7 19.86 8.38 26.15
CA ASP A 7 20.53 7.39 25.30
C ASP A 7 20.71 6.04 25.99
N ARG A 8 21.04 6.03 27.29
CA ARG A 8 21.13 4.77 28.07
C ARG A 8 19.77 4.08 28.22
N LYS A 9 18.69 4.84 28.49
CA LYS A 9 17.33 4.30 28.57
C LYS A 9 16.84 3.77 27.22
N ARG A 10 17.16 4.46 26.12
CA ARG A 10 16.82 4.03 24.77
C ARG A 10 17.59 2.77 24.37
N SER A 11 18.88 2.72 24.69
CA SER A 11 19.74 1.56 24.45
C SER A 11 19.31 0.31 25.25
N SER A 12 18.89 0.48 26.51
CA SER A 12 18.35 -0.64 27.30
C SER A 12 17.01 -1.15 26.74
N ARG A 13 16.13 -0.24 26.33
CA ARG A 13 14.82 -0.57 25.74
C ARG A 13 14.96 -1.26 24.37
N LEU A 14 15.96 -0.85 23.58
CA LEU A 14 16.32 -1.53 22.33
C LEU A 14 16.79 -2.96 22.60
N LYS A 15 17.69 -3.17 23.57
CA LYS A 15 18.15 -4.52 23.94
C LYS A 15 17.01 -5.45 24.37
N GLU A 16 16.03 -4.93 25.10
CA GLU A 16 14.87 -5.71 25.57
C GLU A 16 13.88 -6.09 24.44
N LYS A 17 13.78 -5.25 23.40
CA LYS A 17 12.83 -5.43 22.29
C LYS A 17 13.40 -6.13 21.05
N THR A 18 14.70 -6.40 21.02
CA THR A 18 15.35 -7.00 19.85
C THR A 18 15.39 -8.51 20.00
N LEU A 19 15.08 -9.25 18.92
CA LEU A 19 15.26 -10.70 18.89
C LEU A 19 16.74 -11.05 19.07
N ASP A 20 17.06 -11.91 20.04
CA ASP A 20 18.43 -12.35 20.31
C ASP A 20 19.12 -12.85 19.03
N GLY A 21 20.31 -12.31 18.77
CA GLY A 21 21.12 -12.63 17.58
C GLY A 21 20.80 -11.80 16.33
N TYR A 22 19.79 -10.92 16.34
CA TYR A 22 19.47 -10.03 15.24
C TYR A 22 19.64 -8.55 15.62
N ASN A 23 19.82 -7.68 14.61
CA ASN A 23 19.74 -6.24 14.82
C ASN A 23 18.27 -5.79 14.95
N PHE A 24 18.01 -4.63 15.56
CA PHE A 24 16.67 -4.05 15.65
C PHE A 24 16.00 -3.99 14.27
N ALA A 25 14.77 -4.49 14.13
CA ALA A 25 14.08 -4.59 12.84
C ALA A 25 14.87 -5.37 11.77
N TYR A 26 15.64 -6.39 12.19
CA TYR A 26 16.37 -7.36 11.37
C TYR A 26 17.59 -6.84 10.60
N LEU A 27 17.43 -5.74 9.84
CA LEU A 27 18.48 -5.24 8.94
C LEU A 27 19.69 -4.67 9.70
N ASP A 28 20.89 -4.89 9.16
CA ASP A 28 22.11 -4.22 9.63
C ASP A 28 22.07 -2.69 9.37
N ASP A 29 22.88 -1.94 10.10
CA ASP A 29 22.87 -0.48 10.04
C ASP A 29 23.41 0.07 8.71
N GLN A 30 24.26 -0.67 8.00
CA GLN A 30 24.74 -0.26 6.68
C GLN A 30 23.60 -0.27 5.66
N THR A 31 22.81 -1.34 5.67
CA THR A 31 21.65 -1.56 4.80
C THR A 31 20.58 -0.51 5.10
N LYS A 32 20.24 -0.29 6.38
CA LYS A 32 19.33 0.80 6.78
C LYS A 32 19.84 2.17 6.32
N ARG A 33 21.13 2.46 6.51
CA ARG A 33 21.73 3.75 6.10
C ARG A 33 21.66 3.95 4.59
N MET A 34 21.82 2.89 3.80
CA MET A 34 21.68 2.94 2.34
C MET A 34 20.22 3.18 1.92
N ILE A 35 19.27 2.43 2.50
CA ILE A 35 17.83 2.60 2.24
C ILE A 35 17.38 4.01 2.61
N ARG A 36 17.77 4.53 3.78
CA ARG A 36 17.46 5.91 4.20
C ARG A 36 17.95 6.96 3.21
N ARG A 37 19.15 6.79 2.63
CA ARG A 37 19.64 7.71 1.57
C ARG A 37 18.78 7.62 0.31
N ALA A 38 18.40 6.42 -0.11
CA ALA A 38 17.51 6.23 -1.25
C ALA A 38 16.12 6.84 -1.01
N THR A 39 15.55 6.64 0.19
CA THR A 39 14.28 7.24 0.61
C THR A 39 14.34 8.77 0.58
N LEU A 40 15.41 9.39 1.10
CA LEU A 40 15.57 10.84 1.04
C LEU A 40 15.66 11.36 -0.40
N LYS A 41 16.33 10.62 -1.30
CA LYS A 41 16.37 10.96 -2.74
C LYS A 41 15.00 10.80 -3.39
N ALA A 42 14.25 9.76 -3.04
CA ALA A 42 12.89 9.53 -3.54
C ALA A 42 11.92 10.63 -3.10
N VAL A 43 12.03 11.09 -1.85
CA VAL A 43 11.23 12.23 -1.35
C VAL A 43 11.58 13.53 -2.08
N ALA A 44 12.87 13.75 -2.37
CA ALA A 44 13.32 14.93 -3.11
C ALA A 44 13.00 14.89 -4.62
N LEU A 45 12.68 13.71 -5.17
CA LEU A 45 12.34 13.48 -6.57
C LEU A 45 11.00 12.71 -6.66
N PRO A 46 9.86 13.36 -6.37
CA PRO A 46 8.56 12.68 -6.26
C PRO A 46 8.21 11.89 -7.53
N GLY A 47 7.89 10.61 -7.35
CA GLY A 47 7.58 9.69 -8.45
C GLY A 47 8.78 9.08 -9.20
N TYR A 48 10.02 9.51 -8.92
CA TYR A 48 11.22 8.91 -9.53
C TYR A 48 11.62 7.60 -8.84
N GLN A 49 11.89 6.57 -9.66
CA GLN A 49 12.27 5.24 -9.22
C GLN A 49 13.77 5.18 -8.83
N VAL A 50 14.10 5.47 -7.57
CA VAL A 50 15.49 5.46 -7.07
C VAL A 50 16.01 4.02 -6.95
N PRO A 51 17.14 3.67 -7.59
CA PRO A 51 17.74 2.35 -7.41
C PRO A 51 18.35 2.20 -6.01
N PHE A 52 18.19 1.01 -5.40
CA PHE A 52 18.80 0.70 -4.11
C PHE A 52 19.36 -0.73 -4.05
N GLY A 53 20.34 -0.97 -3.19
CA GLY A 53 20.97 -2.29 -3.01
C GLY A 53 20.12 -3.24 -2.17
N SER A 54 18.96 -3.67 -2.69
CA SER A 54 18.05 -4.61 -2.03
C SER A 54 18.78 -5.88 -1.57
N ARG A 55 18.41 -6.39 -0.39
CA ARG A 55 18.95 -7.61 0.20
C ARG A 55 17.88 -8.70 0.25
N GLU A 56 18.33 -9.95 0.26
CA GLU A 56 17.48 -11.10 0.55
C GLU A 56 16.88 -10.95 1.95
N MET A 57 15.59 -11.26 2.07
CA MET A 57 14.81 -11.21 3.30
C MET A 57 14.36 -12.63 3.66
N PRO A 58 13.94 -12.91 4.92
CA PRO A 58 13.43 -14.23 5.33
C PRO A 58 12.02 -14.54 4.78
N LEU A 59 11.67 -13.92 3.65
CA LEU A 59 10.44 -14.09 2.89
C LEU A 59 10.82 -14.13 1.40
N PRO A 60 10.17 -14.98 0.58
CA PRO A 60 10.50 -15.07 -0.84
C PRO A 60 10.30 -13.73 -1.56
N PHE A 61 11.07 -13.49 -2.62
CA PHE A 61 10.81 -12.36 -3.51
C PHE A 61 9.37 -12.40 -4.05
N GLY A 62 8.75 -11.22 -4.16
CA GLY A 62 7.33 -11.09 -4.55
C GLY A 62 6.37 -11.01 -3.36
N TRP A 63 6.80 -11.38 -2.15
CA TRP A 63 5.99 -11.31 -0.93
C TRP A 63 6.25 -10.02 -0.14
N GLY A 64 6.42 -8.89 -0.84
CA GLY A 64 6.51 -7.59 -0.19
C GLY A 64 7.89 -7.19 0.37
N THR A 65 8.97 -7.87 -0.01
CA THR A 65 10.33 -7.66 0.56
C THR A 65 10.84 -6.22 0.46
N GLY A 66 10.41 -5.46 -0.55
CA GLY A 66 10.74 -4.03 -0.67
C GLY A 66 10.08 -3.19 0.41
N GLY A 67 8.78 -3.36 0.63
CA GLY A 67 8.04 -2.70 1.71
C GLY A 67 8.62 -3.03 3.08
N ILE A 68 8.97 -4.31 3.33
CA ILE A 68 9.60 -4.73 4.59
C ILE A 68 10.95 -4.04 4.80
N GLN A 69 11.79 -3.95 3.77
CA GLN A 69 13.09 -3.27 3.88
C GLN A 69 12.94 -1.77 4.18
N VAL A 70 11.96 -1.11 3.55
CA VAL A 70 11.64 0.30 3.80
C VAL A 70 11.15 0.48 5.25
N THR A 71 10.15 -0.31 5.68
CA THR A 71 9.61 -0.27 7.06
C THR A 71 10.72 -0.52 8.09
N ALA A 72 11.53 -1.56 7.92
CA ALA A 72 12.67 -1.86 8.80
C ALA A 72 13.71 -0.74 8.91
N SER A 73 13.78 0.12 7.88
CA SER A 73 14.73 1.23 7.84
C SER A 73 14.19 2.51 8.46
N ILE A 74 12.88 2.69 8.53
CA ILE A 74 12.26 3.91 9.06
C ILE A 74 11.65 3.72 10.45
N ILE A 75 11.25 2.50 10.81
CA ILE A 75 10.57 2.21 12.08
C ILE A 75 11.46 2.49 13.29
N GLY A 76 10.88 3.11 14.30
CA GLY A 76 11.44 3.40 15.61
C GLY A 76 10.78 2.59 16.71
N ILE A 77 11.36 2.66 17.91
CA ILE A 77 10.94 1.86 19.08
C ILE A 77 9.58 2.28 19.67
N ASP A 78 9.18 3.52 19.42
CA ASP A 78 7.95 4.14 19.92
C ASP A 78 6.87 4.22 18.82
N ASP A 79 7.13 3.64 17.64
CA ASP A 79 6.15 3.55 16.56
C ASP A 79 5.11 2.46 16.83
N THR A 80 3.91 2.70 16.30
CA THR A 80 2.82 1.71 16.25
C THR A 80 2.62 1.29 14.80
N LEU A 81 2.83 0.00 14.52
CA LEU A 81 2.77 -0.55 13.17
C LEU A 81 1.39 -1.17 12.87
N LYS A 82 0.76 -0.73 11.78
CA LYS A 82 -0.34 -1.44 11.13
C LYS A 82 0.15 -2.12 9.86
N VAL A 83 -0.30 -3.34 9.60
CA VAL A 83 0.04 -4.08 8.36
C VAL A 83 -1.23 -4.65 7.76
N ILE A 84 -1.49 -4.34 6.49
CA ILE A 84 -2.65 -4.82 5.74
C ILE A 84 -2.23 -5.43 4.40
N ASP A 85 -2.97 -6.42 3.95
CA ASP A 85 -2.92 -6.98 2.58
C ASP A 85 -4.35 -7.19 2.12
N GLN A 86 -4.68 -6.77 0.90
CA GLN A 86 -6.06 -6.67 0.40
C GLN A 86 -7.00 -5.85 1.30
N GLY A 87 -6.46 -4.88 2.06
CA GLY A 87 -7.24 -4.04 2.97
C GLY A 87 -7.51 -4.63 4.36
N ALA A 88 -7.14 -5.90 4.58
CA ALA A 88 -7.39 -6.60 5.83
C ALA A 88 -6.10 -6.96 6.59
N ASP A 89 -6.18 -6.84 7.93
CA ASP A 89 -5.08 -7.10 8.85
C ASP A 89 -4.84 -8.60 9.14
N ASP A 90 -5.81 -9.46 8.88
CA ASP A 90 -5.83 -10.88 9.24
C ASP A 90 -5.44 -11.82 8.09
N THR A 91 -5.14 -11.26 6.92
CA THR A 91 -4.57 -12.02 5.80
C THR A 91 -3.23 -12.64 6.16
N THR A 92 -2.93 -13.80 5.59
CA THR A 92 -1.74 -14.59 5.92
C THR A 92 -0.43 -13.80 5.81
N ASN A 93 -0.29 -13.01 4.74
CA ASN A 93 0.89 -12.18 4.52
C ASN A 93 0.97 -11.01 5.51
N ALA A 94 -0.14 -10.31 5.77
CA ALA A 94 -0.17 -9.20 6.73
C ALA A 94 0.18 -9.68 8.15
N VAL A 95 -0.40 -10.79 8.58
CA VAL A 95 -0.12 -11.43 9.88
C VAL A 95 1.36 -11.81 9.99
N ASN A 96 1.94 -12.41 8.94
CA ASN A 96 3.35 -12.82 8.95
C ASN A 96 4.31 -11.62 9.03
N ILE A 97 4.05 -10.56 8.26
CA ILE A 97 4.87 -9.33 8.30
C ILE A 97 4.73 -8.61 9.64
N ARG A 98 3.51 -8.50 10.17
CA ARG A 98 3.26 -7.89 11.49
C ARG A 98 3.96 -8.66 12.59
N ARG A 99 3.85 -10.00 12.60
CA ARG A 99 4.58 -10.87 13.55
C ARG A 99 6.09 -10.77 13.40
N PHE A 100 6.59 -10.64 12.17
CA PHE A 100 8.02 -10.44 11.92
C PHE A 100 8.53 -9.16 12.60
N PHE A 101 7.84 -8.03 12.46
CA PHE A 101 8.23 -6.79 13.13
C PHE A 101 8.00 -6.81 14.63
N ALA A 102 6.90 -7.40 15.11
CA ALA A 102 6.67 -7.60 16.54
C ALA A 102 7.82 -8.39 17.18
N LYS A 103 8.35 -9.41 16.49
CA LYS A 103 9.50 -10.20 16.98
C LYS A 103 10.83 -9.48 16.86
N THR A 104 11.10 -8.81 15.73
CA THR A 104 12.44 -8.27 15.43
C THR A 104 12.64 -6.83 15.91
N ALA A 105 11.57 -6.09 16.17
CA ALA A 105 11.61 -4.70 16.61
C ALA A 105 10.85 -4.47 17.94
N GLY A 106 10.03 -5.42 18.40
CA GLY A 106 9.26 -5.28 19.65
C GLY A 106 8.33 -4.06 19.66
N VAL A 107 7.91 -3.59 18.48
CA VAL A 107 7.04 -2.42 18.33
C VAL A 107 5.60 -2.76 18.66
N GLU A 108 4.84 -1.76 19.12
CA GLU A 108 3.40 -1.93 19.26
C GLU A 108 2.77 -2.13 17.89
N THR A 109 1.70 -2.91 17.83
CA THR A 109 0.96 -3.14 16.59
C THR A 109 -0.51 -2.85 16.77
N THR A 110 -1.16 -2.34 15.74
CA THR A 110 -2.59 -1.99 15.79
C THR A 110 -3.29 -2.41 14.50
N GLU A 111 -4.59 -2.65 14.61
CA GLU A 111 -5.50 -2.80 13.48
C GLU A 111 -6.25 -1.48 13.20
N ASN A 112 -6.17 -0.49 14.09
CA ASN A 112 -6.82 0.81 13.91
C ASN A 112 -5.96 1.74 13.06
N THR A 113 -6.49 2.19 11.93
CA THR A 113 -5.77 3.10 11.02
C THR A 113 -5.42 4.43 11.71
N SER A 114 -6.24 4.92 12.63
CA SER A 114 -6.01 6.19 13.34
C SER A 114 -4.84 6.16 14.32
N ASP A 115 -4.48 4.97 14.79
CA ASP A 115 -3.54 4.77 15.91
C ASP A 115 -2.15 4.35 15.41
N ALA A 116 -2.03 4.03 14.12
CA ALA A 116 -0.77 3.65 13.49
C ALA A 116 0.08 4.87 13.18
N SER A 117 1.38 4.83 13.48
CA SER A 117 2.35 5.80 12.95
C SER A 117 2.89 5.35 11.59
N ILE A 118 3.02 4.03 11.39
CA ILE A 118 3.42 3.43 10.11
C ILE A 118 2.38 2.41 9.67
N ILE A 119 1.95 2.50 8.41
CA ILE A 119 1.01 1.56 7.78
C ILE A 119 1.74 0.89 6.62
N GLN A 120 2.09 -0.39 6.75
CA GLN A 120 2.60 -1.16 5.61
C GLN A 120 1.43 -1.84 4.88
N THR A 121 1.27 -1.53 3.60
CA THR A 121 0.12 -2.00 2.81
C THR A 121 0.53 -2.79 1.57
N ARG A 122 -0.33 -3.72 1.19
CA ARG A 122 -0.36 -4.35 -0.12
C ARG A 122 -1.77 -4.20 -0.71
N HIS A 123 -1.83 -3.56 -1.88
CA HIS A 123 -3.01 -3.40 -2.75
C HIS A 123 -4.15 -2.51 -2.26
N ARG A 124 -4.05 -1.82 -1.10
CA ARG A 124 -5.10 -0.90 -0.65
C ARG A 124 -4.58 0.35 0.02
N ILE A 125 -5.33 1.44 -0.10
CA ILE A 125 -5.23 2.61 0.79
C ILE A 125 -6.43 2.57 1.74
N PRO A 126 -6.23 2.66 3.07
CA PRO A 126 -7.34 2.69 4.02
C PRO A 126 -8.43 3.70 3.64
N GLU A 127 -9.68 3.40 4.00
CA GLU A 127 -10.81 4.31 3.78
C GLU A 127 -10.74 5.52 4.71
N ALA A 128 -10.13 5.35 5.89
CA ALA A 128 -9.86 6.45 6.81
C ALA A 128 -8.78 7.39 6.24
N LYS A 129 -9.04 8.71 6.30
CA LYS A 129 -8.07 9.72 5.87
C LYS A 129 -6.81 9.68 6.76
N LEU A 130 -5.65 9.61 6.13
CA LEU A 130 -4.37 9.60 6.83
C LEU A 130 -3.94 11.00 7.28
N LYS A 131 -3.22 11.06 8.40
CA LYS A 131 -2.76 12.28 9.08
C LYS A 131 -1.28 12.58 8.78
N SER A 132 -0.83 13.80 9.07
CA SER A 132 0.51 14.29 8.70
C SER A 132 1.67 13.64 9.46
N ASP A 133 1.39 12.98 10.57
CA ASP A 133 2.33 12.21 11.39
C ASP A 133 2.44 10.74 10.96
N GLN A 134 1.63 10.31 9.98
CA GLN A 134 1.62 8.94 9.50
C GLN A 134 2.49 8.75 8.25
N ILE A 135 3.05 7.55 8.11
CA ILE A 135 3.76 7.09 6.91
C ILE A 135 3.07 5.83 6.39
N ILE A 136 2.69 5.83 5.12
CA ILE A 136 2.18 4.63 4.43
C ILE A 136 3.24 4.05 3.50
N VAL A 137 3.51 2.75 3.62
CA VAL A 137 4.55 2.01 2.90
C VAL A 137 3.91 0.96 1.99
N TYR A 138 3.98 1.16 0.69
CA TYR A 138 3.40 0.29 -0.34
C TYR A 138 4.37 -0.82 -0.75
N GLN A 139 3.85 -2.04 -0.83
CA GLN A 139 4.53 -3.18 -1.42
C GLN A 139 4.34 -3.16 -2.95
N VAL A 140 5.44 -3.10 -3.69
CA VAL A 140 5.40 -2.92 -5.15
C VAL A 140 6.04 -4.14 -5.85
N PRO A 141 5.30 -4.84 -6.72
CA PRO A 141 5.89 -5.90 -7.55
C PRO A 141 6.64 -5.34 -8.76
N ILE A 142 6.03 -4.39 -9.48
CA ILE A 142 6.56 -3.76 -10.69
C ILE A 142 6.50 -2.24 -10.46
N PRO A 143 7.65 -1.54 -10.33
CA PRO A 143 7.68 -0.10 -10.07
C PRO A 143 7.60 0.76 -11.33
N GLU A 144 7.81 0.14 -12.49
CA GLU A 144 7.94 0.81 -13.78
C GLU A 144 6.57 0.87 -14.47
N PRO A 145 5.90 2.05 -14.52
CA PRO A 145 4.58 2.16 -15.15
C PRO A 145 4.63 1.82 -16.65
N LEU A 146 5.75 2.01 -17.33
CA LEU A 146 5.90 1.74 -18.77
C LEU A 146 6.18 0.26 -19.08
N ARG A 147 6.30 -0.62 -18.08
CA ARG A 147 6.84 -1.98 -18.24
C ARG A 147 6.10 -2.83 -19.27
N TRP A 148 4.79 -2.63 -19.38
CA TRP A 148 3.94 -3.39 -20.31
C TRP A 148 4.03 -2.88 -21.76
N ILE A 149 4.54 -1.66 -21.95
CA ILE A 149 4.75 -1.03 -23.25
C ILE A 149 6.19 -1.29 -23.71
N GLU A 150 7.15 -1.07 -22.83
CA GLU A 150 8.58 -1.29 -23.06
C GLU A 150 9.16 -2.15 -21.92
N PRO A 151 9.49 -3.44 -22.19
CA PRO A 151 9.99 -4.34 -21.16
C PRO A 151 11.42 -4.04 -20.72
N ARG A 152 12.22 -3.27 -21.47
CA ARG A 152 13.64 -3.01 -21.19
C ARG A 152 13.84 -1.80 -20.30
N GLU A 153 14.42 -2.03 -19.13
CA GLU A 153 14.76 -0.97 -18.16
C GLU A 153 15.70 0.11 -18.71
N GLU A 154 16.60 -0.24 -19.64
CA GLU A 154 17.50 0.74 -20.26
C GLU A 154 16.72 1.80 -21.05
N GLU A 155 15.66 1.36 -21.75
CA GLU A 155 14.82 2.23 -22.57
C GLU A 155 13.85 3.03 -21.70
N THR A 156 13.13 2.39 -20.76
CA THR A 156 12.22 3.11 -19.87
C THR A 156 12.94 4.17 -19.04
N ARG A 157 14.19 3.92 -18.62
CA ARG A 157 15.03 4.93 -17.97
C ARG A 157 15.26 6.15 -18.85
N LYS A 158 15.55 5.98 -20.14
CA LYS A 158 15.76 7.10 -21.08
C LYS A 158 14.46 7.89 -21.24
N MET A 159 13.34 7.19 -21.37
CA MET A 159 12.02 7.82 -21.47
C MET A 159 11.68 8.64 -20.22
N HIS A 160 11.95 8.12 -19.02
CA HIS A 160 11.80 8.86 -17.77
C HIS A 160 12.72 10.09 -17.69
N ALA A 161 13.95 10.00 -18.20
CA ALA A 161 14.90 11.12 -18.23
C ALA A 161 14.49 12.23 -19.21
N LEU A 162 13.87 11.86 -20.33
CA LEU A 162 13.44 12.76 -21.40
C LEU A 162 11.97 13.18 -21.30
N LYS A 163 11.23 12.69 -20.30
CA LYS A 163 9.78 12.89 -20.12
C LYS A 163 8.95 12.40 -21.32
N GLU A 164 9.37 11.30 -21.95
CA GLU A 164 8.71 10.69 -23.11
C GLU A 164 7.55 9.76 -22.69
N TYR A 165 6.48 10.36 -22.14
CA TYR A 165 5.30 9.60 -21.67
C TYR A 165 4.18 9.45 -22.71
N GLY A 166 4.41 9.92 -23.95
CA GLY A 166 3.41 9.85 -25.03
C GLY A 166 2.89 8.43 -25.26
N VAL A 167 3.76 7.41 -25.16
CA VAL A 167 3.37 6.02 -25.36
C VAL A 167 2.37 5.51 -24.32
N MET A 168 2.39 6.06 -23.10
CA MET A 168 1.41 5.71 -22.07
C MET A 168 0.02 6.23 -22.45
N HIS A 169 -0.06 7.45 -22.98
CA HIS A 169 -1.31 7.99 -23.52
C HIS A 169 -1.80 7.16 -24.71
N VAL A 170 -0.91 6.75 -25.62
CA VAL A 170 -1.29 5.87 -26.73
C VAL A 170 -1.89 4.55 -26.21
N GLY A 171 -1.25 3.90 -25.24
CA GLY A 171 -1.76 2.65 -24.66
C GLY A 171 -3.13 2.80 -23.97
N LEU A 172 -3.36 3.90 -23.27
CA LEU A 172 -4.66 4.20 -22.67
C LEU A 172 -5.74 4.46 -23.74
N TYR A 173 -5.39 5.15 -24.82
CA TYR A 173 -6.31 5.45 -25.92
C TYR A 173 -6.65 4.19 -26.75
N GLU A 174 -5.69 3.28 -26.95
CA GLU A 174 -5.94 1.99 -27.58
C GLU A 174 -6.98 1.17 -26.81
N ASN A 175 -6.96 1.22 -25.47
CA ASN A 175 -8.00 0.58 -24.65
C ASN A 175 -9.38 1.19 -24.92
N ILE A 176 -9.47 2.51 -24.97
CA ILE A 176 -10.71 3.23 -25.27
C ILE A 176 -11.22 2.86 -26.67
N ALA A 177 -10.34 2.83 -27.68
CA ALA A 177 -10.72 2.50 -29.05
C ALA A 177 -11.26 1.06 -29.20
N HIS A 178 -10.70 0.10 -28.45
CA HIS A 178 -11.12 -1.31 -28.52
C HIS A 178 -12.34 -1.63 -27.64
N PHE A 179 -12.44 -1.02 -26.45
CA PHE A 179 -13.40 -1.42 -25.40
C PHE A 179 -14.38 -0.31 -24.99
N GLY A 180 -14.27 0.88 -25.58
CA GLY A 180 -15.05 2.07 -25.22
C GLY A 180 -14.67 2.70 -23.88
N LYS A 181 -13.68 2.14 -23.17
CA LYS A 181 -13.19 2.62 -21.87
C LYS A 181 -11.78 2.10 -21.60
N VAL A 182 -11.08 2.73 -20.66
CA VAL A 182 -9.82 2.19 -20.14
C VAL A 182 -10.11 0.94 -19.30
N THR A 183 -9.47 -0.19 -19.63
CA THR A 183 -9.71 -1.48 -18.95
C THR A 183 -8.84 -1.70 -17.71
N THR A 184 -7.79 -0.89 -17.53
CA THR A 184 -6.91 -0.92 -16.36
C THR A 184 -7.70 -0.64 -15.08
N SER A 185 -7.86 -1.66 -14.22
CA SER A 185 -8.63 -1.57 -12.96
C SER A 185 -7.76 -1.38 -11.71
N TYR A 186 -6.46 -1.67 -11.79
CA TYR A 186 -5.49 -1.51 -10.70
C TYR A 186 -4.13 -1.09 -11.27
N ASP A 187 -3.23 -0.62 -10.40
CA ASP A 187 -1.91 -0.08 -10.81
C ASP A 187 -2.03 0.98 -11.90
N TYR A 188 -3.09 1.80 -11.81
CA TYR A 188 -3.43 2.77 -12.83
C TYR A 188 -2.44 3.94 -12.80
N PRO A 189 -1.76 4.27 -13.91
CA PRO A 189 -0.66 5.23 -13.92
C PRO A 189 -1.09 6.63 -13.46
N VAL A 190 -0.28 7.24 -12.59
CA VAL A 190 -0.49 8.60 -12.08
C VAL A 190 0.67 9.51 -12.48
N GLN A 191 0.36 10.78 -12.75
CA GLN A 191 1.35 11.84 -12.85
C GLN A 191 1.55 12.49 -11.48
N VAL A 192 2.79 12.47 -10.99
CA VAL A 192 3.18 13.03 -9.70
C VAL A 192 3.89 14.35 -9.90
N ASN A 193 3.42 15.37 -9.18
CA ASN A 193 3.99 16.72 -9.18
C ASN A 193 4.21 17.30 -10.60
N ASP A 194 3.26 17.05 -11.51
CA ASP A 194 3.28 17.49 -12.91
C ASP A 194 4.53 17.06 -13.71
N HIS A 195 5.23 16.02 -13.22
CA HIS A 195 6.49 15.57 -13.77
C HIS A 195 6.47 14.08 -14.09
N TYR A 196 6.82 13.23 -13.12
CA TYR A 196 7.00 11.80 -13.32
C TYR A 196 5.65 11.09 -13.46
N VAL A 197 5.52 10.23 -14.47
CA VAL A 197 4.51 9.17 -14.45
C VAL A 197 5.01 8.06 -13.52
N MET A 198 4.14 7.56 -12.65
CA MET A 198 4.47 6.64 -11.56
C MET A 198 3.44 5.51 -11.50
N SER A 199 3.91 4.29 -11.22
CA SER A 199 3.04 3.18 -10.79
C SER A 199 2.65 3.40 -9.31
N PRO A 200 1.35 3.52 -8.98
CA PRO A 200 0.90 3.69 -7.60
C PRO A 200 0.88 2.38 -6.80
N SER A 201 1.59 1.34 -7.26
CA SER A 201 1.45 -0.06 -6.84
C SER A 201 0.09 -0.67 -7.24
N PRO A 202 -0.13 -1.98 -7.06
CA PRO A 202 -1.39 -2.64 -7.42
C PRO A 202 -2.58 -2.31 -6.52
N ILE A 203 -2.73 -1.03 -6.14
CA ILE A 203 -3.98 -0.52 -5.59
C ILE A 203 -5.04 -0.46 -6.69
N PRO A 204 -6.33 -0.67 -6.38
CA PRO A 204 -7.40 -0.43 -7.34
C PRO A 204 -7.41 1.04 -7.74
N LYS A 205 -7.83 1.35 -8.97
CA LYS A 205 -7.94 2.75 -9.42
C LYS A 205 -8.89 3.56 -8.51
N PHE A 206 -9.86 2.91 -7.85
CA PHE A 206 -10.66 3.47 -6.75
C PHE A 206 -9.82 4.20 -5.68
N ASP A 207 -8.63 3.71 -5.36
CA ASP A 207 -7.78 4.28 -4.32
C ASP A 207 -6.90 5.45 -4.84
N ASN A 208 -6.69 5.59 -6.15
CA ASN A 208 -5.82 6.65 -6.71
C ASN A 208 -6.19 8.07 -6.23
N PRO A 209 -7.47 8.49 -6.18
CA PRO A 209 -7.83 9.82 -5.70
C PRO A 209 -7.41 10.10 -4.25
N LYS A 210 -7.21 9.07 -3.42
CA LYS A 210 -6.75 9.24 -2.03
C LYS A 210 -5.29 9.70 -1.94
N MET A 211 -4.50 9.50 -3.00
CA MET A 211 -3.10 9.88 -3.06
C MET A 211 -2.91 11.39 -3.26
N ASP A 212 -3.87 12.07 -3.90
CA ASP A 212 -3.77 13.50 -4.20
C ASP A 212 -3.78 14.32 -2.93
N LYS A 213 -2.73 15.13 -2.74
CA LYS A 213 -2.56 16.03 -1.60
C LYS A 213 -2.75 15.33 -0.23
N MET A 214 -2.43 14.05 -0.16
CA MET A 214 -2.48 13.29 1.09
C MET A 214 -1.57 13.92 2.16
N PRO A 215 -2.03 14.11 3.41
CA PRO A 215 -1.18 14.64 4.49
C PRO A 215 -0.02 13.71 4.89
N ALA A 216 -0.20 12.40 4.77
CA ALA A 216 0.80 11.40 5.12
C ALA A 216 1.89 11.26 4.04
N LEU A 217 3.08 10.83 4.47
CA LEU A 217 4.17 10.48 3.55
C LEU A 217 3.90 9.09 2.93
N GLN A 218 3.98 9.01 1.60
CA GLN A 218 3.80 7.77 0.85
C GLN A 218 5.15 7.25 0.35
N LEU A 219 5.52 6.02 0.75
CA LEU A 219 6.77 5.36 0.36
C LEU A 219 6.49 4.05 -0.37
N PHE A 220 7.20 3.78 -1.46
CA PHE A 220 6.95 2.64 -2.31
C PHE A 220 8.21 1.78 -2.40
N GLY A 221 8.10 0.49 -2.07
CA GLY A 221 9.24 -0.42 -2.03
C GLY A 221 9.10 -1.61 -2.97
N ALA A 222 9.91 -1.64 -4.03
CA ALA A 222 10.03 -2.75 -4.97
C ALA A 222 11.33 -3.53 -4.73
N GLY A 223 11.26 -4.57 -3.90
CA GLY A 223 12.45 -5.31 -3.43
C GLY A 223 13.14 -6.12 -4.53
N ARG A 224 12.35 -6.81 -5.37
CA ARG A 224 12.87 -7.63 -6.49
C ARG A 224 13.49 -6.75 -7.58
N GLU A 225 12.78 -5.68 -7.95
CA GLU A 225 13.18 -4.73 -8.99
C GLU A 225 14.19 -3.68 -8.49
N LYS A 226 14.51 -3.69 -7.19
CA LYS A 226 15.50 -2.83 -6.55
C LYS A 226 15.20 -1.34 -6.74
N ARG A 227 13.95 -0.93 -6.51
CA ARG A 227 13.52 0.48 -6.57
C ARG A 227 12.82 0.93 -5.29
N ILE A 228 13.08 2.17 -4.90
CA ILE A 228 12.33 2.91 -3.89
C ILE A 228 11.89 4.24 -4.51
N TYR A 229 10.65 4.62 -4.28
CA TYR A 229 10.12 5.91 -4.72
C TYR A 229 9.14 6.45 -3.67
N ALA A 230 8.75 7.72 -3.81
CA ALA A 230 7.94 8.39 -2.81
C ALA A 230 7.03 9.46 -3.41
N VAL A 231 5.97 9.76 -2.67
CA VAL A 231 5.12 10.94 -2.85
C VAL A 231 5.11 11.69 -1.50
N PRO A 232 5.73 12.88 -1.41
CA PRO A 232 5.71 13.67 -0.19
C PRO A 232 4.29 14.12 0.20
N PRO A 233 4.06 14.47 1.48
CA PRO A 233 2.82 15.11 1.92
C PRO A 233 2.39 16.27 1.01
N TYR A 234 1.08 16.39 0.79
CA TYR A 234 0.45 17.48 0.04
C TYR A 234 0.93 17.62 -1.42
N THR A 235 1.53 16.57 -1.99
CA THR A 235 1.95 16.54 -3.39
C THR A 235 0.76 16.27 -4.30
N LYS A 236 0.72 16.95 -5.45
CA LYS A 236 -0.29 16.70 -6.49
C LYS A 236 -0.07 15.33 -7.12
N VAL A 237 -1.12 14.52 -7.18
CA VAL A 237 -1.14 13.21 -7.84
C VAL A 237 -2.39 13.13 -8.69
N LYS A 238 -2.23 13.06 -10.01
CA LYS A 238 -3.35 12.98 -10.96
C LYS A 238 -3.29 11.66 -11.73
N SER A 239 -4.34 10.85 -11.71
CA SER A 239 -4.46 9.73 -12.66
C SER A 239 -4.40 10.25 -14.10
N LEU A 240 -3.72 9.52 -14.98
CA LEU A 240 -3.74 9.86 -16.40
C LEU A 240 -5.17 9.71 -16.95
N ASP A 241 -5.61 10.64 -17.77
CA ASP A 241 -6.93 10.65 -18.39
C ASP A 241 -6.89 11.50 -19.67
N PHE A 242 -8.05 11.61 -20.33
CA PHE A 242 -8.26 12.49 -21.47
C PHE A 242 -9.43 13.43 -21.18
N ASP A 243 -9.47 14.59 -21.83
CA ASP A 243 -10.56 15.56 -21.63
C ASP A 243 -11.93 14.98 -22.05
N ASP A 244 -11.95 14.11 -23.06
CA ASP A 244 -13.14 13.42 -23.57
C ASP A 244 -13.42 12.08 -22.85
N HIS A 245 -12.45 11.55 -22.10
CA HIS A 245 -12.55 10.32 -21.32
C HIS A 245 -11.92 10.52 -19.94
N PRO A 246 -12.64 11.19 -19.01
CA PRO A 246 -12.12 11.50 -17.68
C PRO A 246 -11.89 10.23 -16.84
N PHE A 247 -11.03 10.35 -15.83
CA PHE A 247 -10.77 9.25 -14.91
C PHE A 247 -12.04 8.86 -14.11
N GLU A 248 -12.39 7.58 -14.16
CA GLU A 248 -13.53 7.01 -13.42
C GLU A 248 -13.06 5.92 -12.44
N ILE A 249 -13.66 5.89 -11.26
CA ILE A 249 -13.46 4.85 -10.24
C ILE A 249 -14.53 3.77 -10.34
N GLU A 250 -14.27 2.60 -9.75
CA GLU A 250 -15.27 1.55 -9.59
C GLU A 250 -16.47 2.02 -8.74
N SER A 251 -17.66 1.54 -9.10
CA SER A 251 -18.89 1.71 -8.35
C SER A 251 -19.66 0.39 -8.29
N TRP A 252 -20.34 0.15 -7.19
CA TRP A 252 -21.23 -1.02 -7.00
C TRP A 252 -22.66 -0.53 -6.81
N SER A 253 -23.63 -1.31 -7.30
CA SER A 253 -25.06 -1.11 -6.98
C SER A 253 -25.37 -1.53 -5.54
N GLU A 254 -24.56 -2.42 -4.99
CA GLU A 254 -24.65 -3.00 -3.68
C GLU A 254 -23.93 -2.14 -2.63
N CYS A 255 -24.27 -2.39 -1.37
CA CYS A 255 -23.52 -1.88 -0.23
C CYS A 255 -22.90 -3.04 0.55
N CYS A 256 -21.94 -2.74 1.42
CA CYS A 256 -21.36 -3.74 2.30
C CYS A 256 -22.45 -4.46 3.11
N ALA A 257 -22.52 -5.79 2.97
CA ALA A 257 -23.47 -6.66 3.65
C ALA A 257 -23.37 -6.57 5.19
N LEU A 258 -22.20 -6.17 5.73
CA LEU A 258 -21.95 -6.12 7.17
C LEU A 258 -22.25 -4.74 7.77
N CYS A 259 -21.74 -3.66 7.18
CA CYS A 259 -21.84 -2.30 7.75
C CYS A 259 -22.67 -1.31 6.90
N GLY A 260 -23.21 -1.74 5.76
CA GLY A 260 -24.06 -0.92 4.89
C GLY A 260 -23.32 0.22 4.16
N SER A 261 -21.98 0.22 4.13
CA SER A 261 -21.21 1.22 3.38
C SER A 261 -21.41 1.07 1.86
N SER A 262 -21.79 2.15 1.19
CA SER A 262 -21.83 2.27 -0.27
C SER A 262 -20.66 3.10 -0.84
N SER A 263 -19.73 3.54 0.01
CA SER A 263 -18.64 4.46 -0.35
C SER A 263 -17.24 3.84 -0.19
N SER A 264 -17.16 2.55 0.10
CA SER A 264 -15.90 1.82 0.31
C SER A 264 -15.64 0.87 -0.84
N PHE A 265 -14.39 0.51 -1.07
CA PHE A 265 -14.07 -0.58 -1.99
C PHE A 265 -14.65 -1.90 -1.45
N LEU A 266 -15.34 -2.66 -2.31
CA LEU A 266 -16.02 -3.89 -1.92
C LEU A 266 -15.34 -5.13 -2.49
N ASP A 267 -15.08 -6.10 -1.63
CA ASP A 267 -14.72 -7.46 -2.01
C ASP A 267 -15.98 -8.27 -2.28
N GLU A 268 -15.94 -9.06 -3.35
CA GLU A 268 -16.97 -10.02 -3.69
C GLU A 268 -16.64 -11.38 -3.06
N VAL A 269 -17.55 -11.87 -2.22
CA VAL A 269 -17.44 -13.18 -1.57
C VAL A 269 -18.54 -14.10 -2.12
N ILE A 270 -18.14 -15.22 -2.70
CA ILE A 270 -19.05 -16.27 -3.16
C ILE A 270 -19.54 -17.04 -1.93
N THR A 271 -20.86 -17.12 -1.73
CA THR A 271 -21.47 -17.68 -0.52
C THR A 271 -22.02 -19.10 -0.71
N ASP A 272 -22.20 -19.55 -1.94
CA ASP A 272 -22.64 -20.91 -2.26
C ASP A 272 -22.16 -21.38 -3.65
N ASP A 273 -22.34 -22.68 -3.91
CA ASP A 273 -22.02 -23.30 -5.21
C ASP A 273 -23.04 -22.96 -6.32
N LYS A 274 -24.09 -22.20 -5.99
CA LYS A 274 -25.15 -21.78 -6.92
C LYS A 274 -24.92 -20.36 -7.45
N GLY A 275 -23.81 -19.73 -7.08
CA GLY A 275 -23.41 -18.41 -7.56
C GLY A 275 -23.95 -17.24 -6.75
N SER A 276 -24.49 -17.47 -5.55
CA SER A 276 -24.83 -16.39 -4.61
C SER A 276 -23.57 -15.66 -4.17
N ARG A 277 -23.68 -14.34 -4.08
CA ARG A 277 -22.57 -13.42 -3.78
C ARG A 277 -22.97 -12.48 -2.67
N MET A 278 -21.99 -12.05 -1.90
CA MET A 278 -22.11 -10.94 -0.98
C MET A 278 -20.95 -9.97 -1.19
N PHE A 279 -21.22 -8.68 -1.03
CA PHE A 279 -20.21 -7.64 -1.13
C PHE A 279 -19.88 -7.14 0.28
N VAL A 280 -18.60 -7.06 0.61
CA VAL A 280 -18.13 -6.59 1.93
C VAL A 280 -17.02 -5.57 1.78
N CYS A 281 -16.90 -4.64 2.73
CA CYS A 281 -15.77 -3.71 2.73
C CYS A 281 -14.46 -4.50 2.73
N SER A 282 -13.58 -4.18 1.78
CA SER A 282 -12.22 -4.71 1.75
C SER A 282 -11.35 -4.16 2.89
N ASP A 283 -11.59 -2.91 3.32
CA ASP A 283 -11.00 -2.37 4.55
C ASP A 283 -11.75 -2.90 5.78
N SER A 284 -11.16 -3.87 6.46
CA SER A 284 -11.78 -4.55 7.61
C SER A 284 -11.85 -3.67 8.85
N ASN A 285 -10.86 -2.80 9.09
CA ASN A 285 -10.87 -1.85 10.20
C ASN A 285 -11.99 -0.82 10.02
N PHE A 286 -12.13 -0.23 8.83
CA PHE A 286 -13.22 0.68 8.51
C PHE A 286 -14.59 0.02 8.71
N CYS A 287 -14.73 -1.24 8.27
CA CYS A 287 -15.96 -2.00 8.44
C CYS A 287 -16.30 -2.23 9.92
N ALA A 288 -15.31 -2.64 10.72
CA ALA A 288 -15.45 -2.88 12.16
C ALA A 288 -15.85 -1.59 12.90
N ASP A 289 -15.19 -0.47 12.61
CA ASP A 289 -15.48 0.83 13.21
C ASP A 289 -16.92 1.28 12.93
N ARG A 290 -17.40 1.08 11.70
CA ARG A 290 -18.78 1.39 11.34
C ARG A 290 -19.77 0.50 12.08
N ARG A 291 -19.50 -0.79 12.20
CA ARG A 291 -20.36 -1.72 12.95
C ARG A 291 -20.40 -1.38 14.44
N ALA A 292 -19.26 -1.01 15.03
CA ALA A 292 -19.19 -0.55 16.42
C ALA A 292 -20.02 0.72 16.66
N LYS A 293 -20.14 1.59 15.65
CA LYS A 293 -21.03 2.77 15.65
C LYS A 293 -22.49 2.45 15.33
N GLY A 294 -22.86 1.17 15.24
CA GLY A 294 -24.24 0.73 15.05
C GLY A 294 -24.70 0.61 13.59
N HIS A 295 -23.83 0.87 12.61
CA HIS A 295 -24.19 0.66 11.20
C HIS A 295 -24.33 -0.84 10.90
N LYS A 296 -25.40 -1.20 10.19
CA LYS A 296 -25.70 -2.58 9.78
C LYS A 296 -26.01 -2.61 8.29
N GLY A 297 -25.43 -3.58 7.60
CA GLY A 297 -25.79 -3.89 6.22
C GLY A 297 -26.97 -4.87 6.14
N PRO A 298 -27.38 -5.25 4.92
CA PRO A 298 -28.48 -6.20 4.69
C PRO A 298 -28.25 -7.61 5.25
N GLY A 299 -27.01 -7.94 5.67
CA GLY A 299 -26.63 -9.26 6.15
C GLY A 299 -26.39 -10.25 5.01
N LEU A 300 -26.15 -11.51 5.37
CA LEU A 300 -26.09 -12.61 4.41
C LEU A 300 -27.41 -12.71 3.64
N PRO A 301 -27.40 -13.09 2.34
CA PRO A 301 -28.63 -13.42 1.65
C PRO A 301 -29.39 -14.47 2.47
N ARG A 302 -30.61 -14.12 2.94
CA ARG A 302 -31.44 -15.05 3.71
C ARG A 302 -31.77 -16.25 2.83
N LYS A 303 -31.13 -17.40 3.07
CA LYS A 303 -31.72 -18.76 2.95
C LYS A 303 -30.73 -19.86 3.35
N PHE A 304 -30.82 -20.29 4.60
CA PHE A 304 -30.71 -21.70 4.97
C PHE A 304 -31.76 -21.94 6.07
N GLU A 305 -32.98 -22.30 5.66
CA GLU A 305 -33.74 -23.23 6.51
C GLU A 305 -32.95 -24.52 6.43
N ILE A 306 -32.28 -24.88 7.53
CA ILE A 306 -31.84 -26.24 7.75
C ILE A 306 -33.14 -27.04 7.77
N LYS A 307 -33.47 -27.70 6.65
CA LYS A 307 -34.46 -28.79 6.73
C LYS A 307 -33.81 -29.82 7.63
N ASP A 308 -34.41 -30.01 8.80
CA ASP A 308 -34.10 -31.11 9.69
C ASP A 308 -33.95 -32.38 8.85
N ILE A 309 -32.78 -33.00 8.94
CA ILE A 309 -32.55 -34.34 8.41
C ILE A 309 -33.26 -35.26 9.40
N GLU A 310 -34.43 -35.77 9.01
CA GLU A 310 -35.06 -36.94 9.62
C GLU A 310 -34.21 -38.20 9.41
#